data_AF-A0AAX4PHB1-F1
#
_entry.id   AF-A0AAX4PHB1-F1
#
_cell.length_a   1.000
_cell.length_b   1.000
_cell.length_c   1.000
_cell.angle_alpha   90.00
_cell.angle_beta   90.00
_cell.angle_gamma   90.00
#
_symmetry.space_group_name_H-M   'P 1'
#
loop_
_entity.id
_entity.type
_entity.pdbx_description
1 polymer ?
#
loop_
_entity_poly.entity_id
_entity_poly.type
_entity_poly.pdbx_seq_one_letter_code
_entity_poly.pdbx_strand_id
1 'polypeptide(L)'
;MAAALGCLNSLVEDLPPSLYAFGVGSVLLVVLNQVPQYRKILHSRSAEGLSSITLGIGNVSSAFNVVNLTILHANQVPLCFTGDAGAFFRCQASFLVLYSAIAGFAACAPFYFLKVAFSSGVRKRRSLAFGLWAQVGVISLASVPALVAVSPWGTCQRFRDYANVVGFLNTVLLCCQYVPQIYVCYARKGSGAVSYMTLGFDALGGYAMVLYKVFATHERLSSWLPYLIFHSSELAVIAVAFWFDFTRKGKGARGRDKTLLPYEPGTVEAHSPGDHEAGDWHEAM
;
A
#
# COMPACT_ATOMS: atom_id res chain seq x y z
N MET A 1 13.04 -18.50 -25.33
CA MET A 1 11.86 -18.00 -24.59
C MET A 1 11.72 -16.52 -24.87
N ALA A 2 11.03 -16.16 -25.95
CA ALA A 2 10.83 -14.78 -26.34
C ALA A 2 9.70 -14.19 -25.47
N ALA A 3 10.06 -13.42 -24.45
CA ALA A 3 9.07 -12.72 -23.63
C ALA A 3 8.22 -11.81 -24.53
N ALA A 4 6.92 -11.83 -24.31
CA ALA A 4 5.95 -10.97 -24.98
C ALA A 4 6.24 -9.48 -24.66
N LEU A 5 7.18 -8.88 -25.39
CA LEU A 5 7.60 -7.48 -25.28
C LEU A 5 6.60 -6.57 -26.03
N GLY A 6 5.29 -6.79 -25.87
CA GLY A 6 4.21 -6.16 -26.62
C GLY A 6 3.39 -5.15 -25.84
N CYS A 7 2.36 -4.60 -26.47
CA CYS A 7 1.19 -4.02 -25.79
C CYS A 7 0.16 -5.13 -25.63
N LEU A 8 -0.76 -5.02 -24.67
CA LEU A 8 -1.82 -6.01 -24.50
C LEU A 8 -2.84 -5.85 -25.63
N ASN A 9 -2.91 -6.81 -26.54
CA ASN A 9 -3.76 -6.74 -27.75
C ASN A 9 -4.87 -7.81 -27.78
N SER A 10 -4.92 -8.69 -26.80
CA SER A 10 -5.91 -9.76 -26.70
C SER A 10 -6.58 -9.71 -25.33
N LEU A 11 -7.82 -10.18 -25.25
CA LEU A 11 -8.53 -10.32 -23.98
C LEU A 11 -8.13 -11.63 -23.30
N VAL A 12 -8.29 -11.67 -21.97
CA VAL A 12 -8.21 -12.92 -21.21
C VAL A 12 -9.54 -13.65 -21.40
N GLU A 13 -9.54 -14.71 -22.21
CA GLU A 13 -10.78 -15.38 -22.63
C GLU A 13 -11.29 -16.44 -21.64
N ASP A 14 -10.42 -16.99 -20.78
CA ASP A 14 -10.77 -18.11 -19.88
C ASP A 14 -10.18 -17.97 -18.46
N LEU A 15 -10.62 -16.97 -17.70
CA LEU A 15 -10.24 -16.87 -16.29
C LEU A 15 -11.15 -17.74 -15.42
N PRO A 16 -10.61 -18.69 -14.62
CA PRO A 16 -11.41 -19.47 -13.67
C PRO A 16 -12.25 -18.57 -12.77
N PRO A 17 -13.52 -18.93 -12.46
CA PRO A 17 -14.40 -18.11 -11.64
C PRO A 17 -13.82 -17.75 -10.27
N SER A 18 -13.01 -18.63 -9.70
CA SER A 18 -12.31 -18.39 -8.43
C SER A 18 -11.26 -17.27 -8.53
N LEU A 19 -10.48 -17.23 -9.60
CA LEU A 19 -9.49 -16.18 -9.83
C LEU A 19 -10.15 -14.85 -10.18
N TYR A 20 -11.25 -14.87 -10.93
CA TYR A 20 -12.05 -13.68 -11.19
C TYR A 20 -12.64 -13.11 -9.89
N ALA A 21 -13.27 -13.96 -9.07
CA ALA A 21 -13.82 -13.57 -7.77
C ALA A 21 -12.72 -13.04 -6.82
N PHE A 22 -11.53 -13.66 -6.84
CA PHE A 22 -10.38 -13.17 -6.09
C PHE A 22 -9.94 -11.77 -6.54
N GLY A 23 -9.86 -11.52 -7.84
CA GLY A 23 -9.52 -10.19 -8.37
C GLY A 23 -10.56 -9.13 -7.99
N VAL A 24 -11.85 -9.42 -8.13
CA VAL A 24 -12.93 -8.53 -7.67
C VAL A 24 -12.82 -8.30 -6.16
N GLY A 25 -12.60 -9.35 -5.39
CA GLY A 25 -12.38 -9.29 -3.94
C GLY A 25 -11.19 -8.41 -3.56
N SER A 26 -10.08 -8.47 -4.31
CA SER A 26 -8.92 -7.61 -4.06
C SER A 26 -9.19 -6.12 -4.30
N VAL A 27 -10.01 -5.78 -5.30
CA VAL A 27 -10.43 -4.39 -5.55
C VAL A 27 -11.22 -3.87 -4.35
N LEU A 28 -12.15 -4.67 -3.83
CA LEU A 28 -12.94 -4.32 -2.65
C LEU A 28 -12.06 -4.21 -1.39
N LEU A 29 -11.17 -5.18 -1.17
CA LEU A 29 -10.30 -5.22 0.00
C LEU A 29 -9.38 -3.99 0.07
N VAL A 30 -8.79 -3.58 -1.05
CA VAL A 30 -7.96 -2.36 -1.15
C VAL A 30 -8.72 -1.13 -0.64
N VAL A 31 -10.01 -1.00 -0.95
CA VAL A 31 -10.83 0.13 -0.47
C VAL A 31 -11.18 -0.02 1.01
N LEU A 32 -11.64 -1.21 1.42
CA LEU A 32 -12.07 -1.49 2.78
C LEU A 32 -10.93 -1.34 3.80
N ASN A 33 -9.70 -1.69 3.42
CA ASN A 33 -8.53 -1.60 4.28
C ASN A 33 -8.24 -0.15 4.74
N GLN A 34 -8.69 0.85 3.97
CA GLN A 34 -8.46 2.26 4.30
C GLN A 34 -9.46 2.82 5.31
N VAL A 35 -10.62 2.17 5.49
CA VAL A 35 -11.72 2.66 6.34
C VAL A 35 -11.30 2.88 7.80
N PRO A 36 -10.58 1.96 8.47
CA PRO A 36 -10.14 2.17 9.85
C PRO A 36 -9.27 3.43 9.99
N GLN A 37 -8.38 3.66 9.02
CA GLN A 37 -7.48 4.81 9.02
C GLN A 37 -8.25 6.12 8.78
N TYR A 38 -9.23 6.12 7.86
CA TYR A 38 -10.14 7.25 7.68
C TYR A 38 -10.90 7.58 8.96
N ARG A 39 -11.51 6.56 9.60
CA ARG A 39 -12.24 6.73 10.85
C ARG A 39 -11.36 7.32 11.94
N LYS A 40 -10.12 6.83 12.08
CA LYS A 40 -9.16 7.35 13.07
C LYS A 40 -8.88 8.84 12.87
N ILE A 41 -8.62 9.29 11.63
CA ILE A 41 -8.33 10.70 11.35
C ILE A 41 -9.56 11.57 11.56
N LEU A 42 -10.73 11.13 11.07
CA LEU A 42 -11.98 11.89 11.19
C LEU A 42 -12.45 12.02 12.64
N HIS A 43 -12.29 10.96 13.44
CA HIS A 43 -12.64 10.96 14.86
C HIS A 43 -11.66 11.79 15.69
N SER A 44 -10.35 11.60 15.49
CA SER A 44 -9.32 12.35 16.24
C SER A 44 -9.16 13.80 15.78
N ARG A 45 -9.71 14.17 14.61
CA ARG A 45 -9.55 15.48 13.97
C ARG A 45 -8.09 15.93 13.87
N SER A 46 -7.16 14.97 13.82
CA SER A 46 -5.72 15.21 13.79
C SER A 46 -5.05 14.26 12.81
N ALA A 47 -4.12 14.80 12.03
CA ALA A 47 -3.31 14.03 11.12
C ALA A 47 -1.82 14.10 11.47
N GLU A 48 -1.44 14.54 12.67
CA GLU A 48 -0.06 14.83 13.04
C GLU A 48 0.88 13.62 12.95
N GLY A 49 0.40 12.42 13.29
CA GLY A 49 1.18 11.18 13.19
C GLY A 49 1.47 10.67 11.78
N LEU A 50 0.96 11.32 10.73
CA LEU A 50 1.21 10.93 9.33
C LEU A 50 2.37 11.72 8.72
N SER A 51 3.28 11.00 8.05
CA SER A 51 4.37 11.61 7.27
C SER A 51 3.83 12.20 5.98
N SER A 52 3.99 13.51 5.79
CA SER A 52 3.55 14.19 4.56
C SER A 52 4.39 13.80 3.34
N ILE A 53 5.69 13.56 3.53
CA ILE A 53 6.59 13.16 2.44
C ILE A 53 6.21 11.75 1.95
N THR A 54 6.04 10.81 2.88
CA THR A 54 5.65 9.42 2.56
C THR A 54 4.30 9.37 1.88
N LEU A 55 3.32 10.17 2.34
CA LEU A 55 2.02 10.29 1.69
C LEU A 55 2.13 10.88 0.27
N GLY A 56 2.93 11.93 0.10
CA GLY A 56 3.12 12.57 -1.20
C GLY A 56 3.79 11.66 -2.23
N ILE A 57 4.87 10.98 -1.82
CA ILE A 57 5.54 9.97 -2.65
C ILE A 57 4.56 8.84 -3.02
N GLY A 58 3.81 8.34 -2.05
CA GLY A 58 2.83 7.26 -2.26
C GLY A 58 1.73 7.65 -3.26
N ASN A 59 1.23 8.89 -3.21
CA ASN A 59 0.23 9.38 -4.16
C ASN A 59 0.79 9.46 -5.59
N VAL A 60 1.98 10.03 -5.77
CA VAL A 60 2.61 10.14 -7.11
C VAL A 60 2.95 8.76 -7.66
N SER A 61 3.50 7.88 -6.81
CA SER A 61 3.79 6.48 -7.13
C SER A 61 2.53 5.72 -7.57
N SER A 62 1.45 5.80 -6.80
CA SER A 62 0.18 5.15 -7.12
C SER A 62 -0.44 5.70 -8.41
N ALA A 63 -0.33 7.01 -8.65
CA ALA A 63 -0.77 7.61 -9.92
C ALA A 63 0.06 7.12 -11.11
N PHE A 64 1.39 7.03 -10.95
CA PHE A 64 2.28 6.49 -11.99
C PHE A 64 1.96 5.03 -12.31
N ASN A 65 1.57 4.23 -11.31
CA ASN A 65 1.06 2.88 -11.54
C ASN A 65 -0.20 2.87 -12.42
N VAL A 66 -1.17 3.74 -12.12
CA VAL A 66 -2.40 3.88 -12.92
C VAL A 66 -2.09 4.32 -14.34
N VAL A 67 -1.21 5.31 -14.52
CA VAL A 67 -0.77 5.80 -15.85
C VAL A 67 -0.11 4.69 -16.65
N ASN A 68 0.81 3.94 -16.04
CA ASN A 68 1.48 2.80 -16.66
C ASN A 68 0.47 1.76 -17.16
N LEU A 69 -0.41 1.28 -16.28
CA LEU A 69 -1.40 0.26 -16.63
C LEU A 69 -2.39 0.77 -17.68
N THR A 70 -2.87 2.01 -17.55
CA THR A 70 -3.81 2.60 -18.52
C THR A 70 -3.24 2.59 -19.93
N ILE A 71 -1.96 2.96 -20.10
CA ILE A 71 -1.32 2.93 -21.42
C ILE A 71 -1.16 1.49 -21.91
N LEU A 72 -0.70 0.56 -21.07
CA LEU A 72 -0.45 -0.82 -21.48
C LEU A 72 -1.72 -1.58 -21.88
N HIS A 73 -2.83 -1.26 -21.23
CA HIS A 73 -4.16 -1.80 -21.52
C HIS A 73 -4.92 -1.04 -22.62
N ALA A 74 -4.38 0.05 -23.16
CA ALA A 74 -5.10 0.94 -24.07
C ALA A 74 -5.68 0.22 -25.31
N ASN A 75 -4.98 -0.76 -25.87
CA ASN A 75 -5.44 -1.50 -27.04
C ASN A 75 -6.56 -2.51 -26.73
N GLN A 76 -6.76 -2.89 -25.47
CA GLN A 76 -7.88 -3.77 -25.07
C GLN A 76 -9.19 -2.99 -24.91
N VAL A 77 -9.13 -1.68 -24.68
CA VAL A 77 -10.32 -0.83 -24.51
C VAL A 77 -11.29 -0.95 -25.69
N PRO A 78 -10.88 -0.76 -26.96
CA PRO A 78 -11.80 -0.89 -28.10
C PRO A 78 -12.39 -2.30 -28.23
N LEU A 79 -11.65 -3.34 -27.84
CA LEU A 79 -12.12 -4.73 -27.89
C LEU A 79 -13.32 -4.99 -26.98
N CYS A 80 -13.50 -4.20 -25.92
CA CYS A 80 -14.69 -4.29 -25.06
C CYS A 80 -15.97 -3.81 -25.75
N PHE A 81 -15.85 -3.03 -26.83
CA PHE A 81 -16.96 -2.38 -27.52
C PHE A 81 -17.17 -2.90 -28.95
N THR A 82 -16.18 -3.62 -29.49
CA THR A 82 -16.29 -4.29 -30.79
C THR A 82 -16.61 -5.76 -30.58
N GLY A 83 -17.88 -6.15 -30.67
CA GLY A 83 -18.29 -7.54 -30.50
C GLY A 83 -19.79 -7.75 -30.32
N ASP A 84 -20.16 -8.95 -29.86
CA ASP A 84 -21.49 -9.30 -29.39
C ASP A 84 -21.85 -8.59 -28.08
N ALA A 85 -23.12 -8.63 -27.68
CA ALA A 85 -23.61 -7.98 -26.46
C ALA A 85 -22.88 -8.43 -25.17
N GLY A 86 -22.22 -9.59 -25.18
CA GLY A 86 -21.41 -10.11 -24.07
C GLY A 86 -19.95 -9.64 -24.03
N ALA A 87 -19.44 -8.99 -25.08
CA ALA A 87 -18.03 -8.60 -25.19
C ALA A 87 -17.57 -7.71 -24.02
N PHE A 88 -18.41 -6.75 -23.62
CA PHE A 88 -18.11 -5.84 -22.51
C PHE A 88 -17.86 -6.59 -21.19
N PHE A 89 -18.68 -7.59 -20.87
CA PHE A 89 -18.57 -8.36 -19.63
C PHE A 89 -17.36 -9.28 -19.62
N ARG A 90 -17.05 -9.93 -20.75
CA ARG A 90 -15.86 -10.78 -20.86
C ARG A 90 -14.57 -9.96 -20.78
N CYS A 91 -14.61 -8.70 -21.25
CA CYS A 91 -13.48 -7.78 -21.17
C CYS A 91 -13.02 -7.49 -19.73
N GLN A 92 -13.94 -7.49 -18.75
CA GLN A 92 -13.67 -7.02 -17.38
C GLN A 92 -12.53 -7.77 -16.69
N ALA A 93 -12.37 -9.08 -16.97
CA ALA A 93 -11.29 -9.89 -16.41
C ALA A 93 -9.90 -9.34 -16.79
N SER A 94 -9.76 -8.80 -18.00
CA SER A 94 -8.50 -8.22 -18.50
C SER A 94 -8.11 -6.95 -17.76
N PHE A 95 -9.05 -6.27 -17.11
CA PHE A 95 -8.84 -4.97 -16.46
C PHE A 95 -8.84 -5.04 -14.92
N LEU A 96 -8.99 -6.22 -14.31
CA LEU A 96 -9.04 -6.38 -12.84
C LEU A 96 -7.87 -5.69 -12.11
N VAL A 97 -6.66 -5.83 -12.65
CA VAL A 97 -5.47 -5.15 -12.11
C VAL A 97 -5.59 -3.63 -12.24
N LEU A 98 -6.01 -3.12 -13.40
CA LEU A 98 -6.19 -1.68 -13.60
C LEU A 98 -7.25 -1.14 -12.63
N TYR A 99 -8.35 -1.86 -12.42
CA TYR A 99 -9.37 -1.50 -11.44
C TYR A 99 -8.81 -1.45 -10.02
N SER A 100 -7.99 -2.43 -9.63
CA SER A 100 -7.32 -2.43 -8.32
C SER A 100 -6.39 -1.24 -8.16
N ALA A 101 -5.60 -0.90 -9.19
CA ALA A 101 -4.71 0.26 -9.17
C ALA A 101 -5.48 1.59 -9.03
N ILE A 102 -6.56 1.76 -9.81
CA ILE A 102 -7.42 2.95 -9.74
C ILE A 102 -8.09 3.05 -8.36
N ALA A 103 -8.66 1.94 -7.87
CA ALA A 103 -9.29 1.89 -6.56
C ALA A 103 -8.29 2.21 -5.44
N GLY A 104 -7.07 1.68 -5.51
CA GLY A 104 -6.00 1.98 -4.56
C GLY A 104 -5.59 3.44 -4.58
N PHE A 105 -5.37 4.02 -5.76
CA PHE A 105 -5.08 5.46 -5.89
C PHE A 105 -6.22 6.32 -5.35
N ALA A 106 -7.46 6.03 -5.74
CA ALA A 106 -8.64 6.78 -5.29
C ALA A 106 -8.87 6.66 -3.77
N ALA A 107 -8.58 5.50 -3.19
CA ALA A 107 -8.69 5.27 -1.75
C ALA A 107 -7.55 5.91 -0.95
N CYS A 108 -6.35 6.05 -1.52
CA CYS A 108 -5.18 6.64 -0.86
C CYS A 108 -5.09 8.17 -0.99
N ALA A 109 -5.40 8.71 -2.18
CA ALA A 109 -5.22 10.13 -2.49
C ALA A 109 -5.86 11.09 -1.46
N PRO A 110 -7.08 10.83 -0.93
CA PRO A 110 -7.71 11.70 0.05
C PRO A 110 -6.94 11.83 1.38
N PHE A 111 -6.06 10.88 1.75
CA PHE A 111 -5.27 11.01 2.99
C PHE A 111 -4.39 12.25 3.00
N TYR A 112 -3.83 12.66 1.85
CA TYR A 112 -3.04 13.88 1.79
C TYR A 112 -3.92 15.13 1.97
N PHE A 113 -5.13 15.15 1.41
CA PHE A 113 -6.09 16.23 1.63
C PHE A 113 -6.50 16.32 3.10
N LEU A 114 -6.77 15.19 3.74
CA LEU A 114 -7.05 15.13 5.17
C LEU A 114 -5.86 15.61 6.00
N LYS A 115 -4.62 15.30 5.60
CA LYS A 115 -3.40 15.81 6.23
C LYS A 115 -3.30 17.33 6.15
N VAL A 116 -3.66 17.94 5.02
CA VAL A 116 -3.74 19.40 4.89
C VAL A 116 -4.83 19.97 5.80
N ALA A 117 -6.02 19.35 5.81
CA ALA A 117 -7.18 19.83 6.54
C ALA A 117 -7.04 19.73 8.07
N PHE A 118 -6.39 18.67 8.57
CA PHE A 118 -6.27 18.35 10.01
C PHE A 118 -4.86 18.53 10.58
N SER A 119 -3.94 19.21 9.86
CA SER A 119 -2.68 19.64 10.44
C SER A 119 -2.81 21.05 11.06
N SER A 120 -2.20 21.22 12.23
CA SER A 120 -2.19 22.48 12.97
C SER A 120 -1.07 23.41 12.47
N GLY A 121 -1.36 24.72 12.47
CA GLY A 121 -0.42 25.76 12.07
C GLY A 121 -0.57 26.21 10.61
N VAL A 122 -0.76 27.53 10.42
CA VAL A 122 -0.98 28.15 9.11
C VAL A 122 0.20 27.94 8.16
N ARG A 123 1.44 28.11 8.65
CA ARG A 123 2.67 27.91 7.86
C ARG A 123 2.79 26.48 7.34
N LYS A 124 2.55 25.49 8.21
CA LYS A 124 2.60 24.07 7.86
C LYS A 124 1.51 23.73 6.85
N ARG A 125 0.27 24.16 7.08
CA ARG A 125 -0.84 23.97 6.14
C ARG A 125 -0.56 24.57 4.76
N ARG A 126 0.02 25.78 4.70
CA ARG A 126 0.42 26.41 3.44
C ARG A 126 1.49 25.61 2.70
N SER A 127 2.50 25.12 3.40
CA SER A 127 3.53 24.23 2.83
C SER A 127 2.94 22.92 2.32
N LEU A 128 2.03 22.31 3.08
CA LEU A 128 1.36 21.07 2.68
C LEU A 128 0.46 21.30 1.46
N ALA A 129 -0.27 22.41 1.42
CA ALA A 129 -1.11 22.79 0.28
C ALA A 129 -0.27 23.03 -0.99
N PHE A 130 0.89 23.68 -0.89
CA PHE A 130 1.83 23.76 -2.01
C PHE A 130 2.26 22.36 -2.48
N GLY A 131 2.63 21.48 -1.55
CA GLY A 131 2.95 20.09 -1.88
C GLY A 131 1.80 19.31 -2.51
N LEU A 132 0.54 19.60 -2.12
CA LEU A 132 -0.65 19.03 -2.75
C LEU A 132 -0.79 19.50 -4.20
N TRP A 133 -0.67 20.80 -4.45
CA TRP A 133 -0.75 21.37 -5.80
C TRP A 133 0.38 20.87 -6.70
N ALA A 134 1.60 20.74 -6.16
CA ALA A 134 2.71 20.14 -6.89
C ALA A 134 2.42 18.70 -7.31
N GLN A 135 1.86 17.88 -6.39
CA GLN A 135 1.42 16.52 -6.73
C GLN A 135 0.34 16.51 -7.82
N VAL A 136 -0.70 17.34 -7.68
CA VAL A 136 -1.78 17.44 -8.68
C VAL A 136 -1.21 17.82 -10.05
N GLY A 137 -0.28 18.78 -10.10
CA GLY A 137 0.39 19.18 -11.33
C GLY A 137 1.20 18.05 -11.98
N VAL A 138 2.04 17.36 -11.20
CA VAL A 138 2.84 16.22 -11.67
C VAL A 138 1.94 15.08 -12.16
N ILE A 139 0.92 14.72 -11.40
CA ILE A 139 -0.01 13.63 -11.74
C ILE A 139 -0.81 13.96 -12.99
N SER A 140 -1.32 15.19 -13.10
CA SER A 140 -2.09 15.64 -14.26
C SER A 140 -1.24 15.62 -15.52
N LEU A 141 -0.02 16.16 -15.47
CA LEU A 141 0.91 16.14 -16.58
C LEU A 141 1.28 14.71 -16.99
N ALA A 142 1.55 13.84 -16.01
CA ALA A 142 1.88 12.45 -16.28
C ALA A 142 0.72 11.64 -16.86
N SER A 143 -0.53 12.07 -16.60
CA SER A 143 -1.73 11.39 -17.09
C SER A 143 -2.08 11.73 -18.53
N VAL A 144 -1.54 12.81 -19.10
CA VAL A 144 -1.86 13.24 -20.48
C VAL A 144 -1.59 12.12 -21.51
N PRO A 145 -0.42 11.46 -21.53
CA PRO A 145 -0.18 10.36 -22.47
C PRO A 145 -1.14 9.18 -22.29
N ALA A 146 -1.55 8.88 -21.05
CA ALA A 146 -2.51 7.82 -20.78
C ALA A 146 -3.90 8.14 -21.33
N LEU A 147 -4.37 9.38 -21.15
CA LEU A 147 -5.65 9.84 -21.72
C LEU A 147 -5.64 9.81 -23.24
N VAL A 148 -4.54 10.22 -23.87
CA VAL A 148 -4.39 10.14 -25.33
C VAL A 148 -4.31 8.69 -25.79
N ALA A 149 -3.64 7.79 -25.07
CA ALA A 149 -3.50 6.38 -25.42
C ALA A 149 -4.85 5.66 -25.51
N VAL A 150 -5.79 5.94 -24.59
CA VAL A 150 -7.13 5.32 -24.57
C VAL A 150 -8.16 6.05 -25.44
N SER A 151 -7.79 7.17 -26.06
CA SER A 151 -8.67 7.88 -26.99
C SER A 151 -8.90 7.05 -28.27
N PRO A 152 -9.96 7.32 -29.05
CA PRO A 152 -10.26 6.57 -30.28
C PRO A 152 -9.12 6.54 -31.31
N TRP A 153 -8.23 7.53 -31.26
CA TRP A 153 -7.07 7.65 -32.16
C TRP A 153 -5.75 7.27 -31.49
N GLY A 154 -5.81 6.88 -30.21
CA GLY A 154 -4.69 6.46 -29.39
C GLY A 154 -4.35 5.00 -29.58
N THR A 155 -3.10 4.65 -29.34
CA THR A 155 -2.66 3.26 -29.23
C THR A 155 -1.58 3.16 -28.16
N CYS A 156 -1.48 2.00 -27.53
CA CYS A 156 -0.41 1.72 -26.58
C CYS A 156 0.97 1.87 -27.22
N GLN A 157 1.14 1.48 -28.49
CA GLN A 157 2.43 1.50 -29.20
C GLN A 157 3.07 2.90 -29.18
N ARG A 158 2.26 3.95 -29.32
CA ARG A 158 2.74 5.34 -29.35
C ARG A 158 3.31 5.81 -28.00
N PHE A 159 2.80 5.30 -26.88
CA PHE A 159 3.15 5.76 -25.53
C PHE A 159 3.82 4.66 -24.68
N ARG A 160 4.16 3.53 -25.28
CA ARG A 160 4.74 2.36 -24.62
C ARG A 160 6.01 2.69 -23.84
N ASP A 161 6.93 3.43 -24.45
CA ASP A 161 8.22 3.73 -23.80
C ASP A 161 8.03 4.70 -22.64
N TYR A 162 7.12 5.67 -22.80
CA TYR A 162 6.67 6.53 -21.71
C TYR A 162 6.08 5.70 -20.56
N ALA A 163 5.21 4.74 -20.86
CA ALA A 163 4.66 3.84 -19.84
C ALA A 163 5.77 3.08 -19.11
N ASN A 164 6.77 2.54 -19.82
CA ASN A 164 7.91 1.85 -19.19
C ASN A 164 8.66 2.76 -18.22
N VAL A 165 8.97 3.99 -18.65
CA VAL A 165 9.67 4.97 -17.81
C VAL A 165 8.86 5.28 -16.55
N VAL A 166 7.58 5.60 -16.68
CA VAL A 166 6.71 5.90 -15.54
C VAL A 166 6.55 4.70 -14.61
N GLY A 167 6.49 3.48 -15.15
CA GLY A 167 6.46 2.24 -14.38
C GLY A 167 7.75 2.02 -13.56
N PHE A 168 8.93 2.26 -14.15
CA PHE A 168 10.19 2.16 -13.40
C PHE A 168 10.36 3.30 -12.39
N LEU A 169 9.93 4.52 -12.72
CA LEU A 169 9.89 5.63 -11.76
C LEU A 169 8.99 5.29 -10.57
N ASN A 170 7.85 4.64 -10.81
CA ASN A 170 7.00 4.12 -9.73
C ASN A 170 7.79 3.15 -8.83
N THR A 171 8.54 2.19 -9.39
CA THR A 171 9.41 1.30 -8.59
C THR A 171 10.41 2.07 -7.73
N VAL A 172 11.07 3.09 -8.28
CA VAL A 172 12.03 3.91 -7.54
C VAL A 172 11.35 4.65 -6.38
N LEU A 173 10.18 5.26 -6.63
CA LEU A 173 9.41 5.96 -5.60
C LEU A 173 8.97 5.02 -4.48
N LEU A 174 8.54 3.80 -4.81
CA LEU A 174 8.20 2.76 -3.84
C LEU A 174 9.41 2.40 -2.97
N CYS A 175 10.60 2.21 -3.55
CA CYS A 175 11.82 1.99 -2.78
C CYS A 175 12.10 3.16 -1.83
N CYS A 176 12.00 4.40 -2.31
CA CYS A 176 12.19 5.59 -1.48
C CYS A 176 11.15 5.70 -0.35
N GLN A 177 9.96 5.12 -0.51
CA GLN A 177 8.91 5.11 0.50
C GLN A 177 9.13 4.00 1.55
N TYR A 178 9.42 2.78 1.09
CA TYR A 178 9.47 1.59 1.93
C TYR A 178 10.81 1.41 2.65
N VAL A 179 11.93 1.83 2.07
CA VAL A 179 13.24 1.72 2.74
C VAL A 179 13.26 2.50 4.07
N PRO A 180 12.81 3.77 4.14
CA PRO A 180 12.67 4.47 5.42
C PRO A 180 11.71 3.78 6.40
N GLN A 181 10.63 3.18 5.91
CA GLN A 181 9.66 2.47 6.76
C GLN A 181 10.27 1.23 7.40
N ILE A 182 11.02 0.44 6.63
CA ILE A 182 11.77 -0.73 7.12
C ILE A 182 12.81 -0.28 8.16
N TYR A 183 13.55 0.79 7.87
CA TYR A 183 14.52 1.35 8.80
C TYR A 183 13.88 1.80 10.12
N VAL A 184 12.77 2.52 10.08
CA VAL A 184 12.06 2.98 11.28
C VAL A 184 11.51 1.79 12.08
N CYS A 185 10.99 0.76 11.40
CA CYS A 185 10.54 -0.47 12.06
C CYS A 185 11.70 -1.15 12.79
N TYR A 186 12.86 -1.27 12.13
CA TYR A 186 14.08 -1.80 12.74
C TYR A 186 14.54 -0.95 13.94
N ALA A 187 14.62 0.37 13.79
CA ALA A 187 15.08 1.29 14.83
C ALA A 187 14.17 1.27 16.07
N ARG A 188 12.86 1.12 15.89
CA ARG A 188 11.87 1.05 16.98
C ARG A 188 11.78 -0.34 17.64
N LYS A 189 12.42 -1.36 17.06
CA LYS A 189 12.47 -2.73 17.59
C LYS A 189 11.09 -3.33 17.93
N GLY A 190 10.11 -3.15 17.05
CA GLY A 190 8.78 -3.73 17.22
C GLY A 190 7.79 -3.32 16.13
N SER A 191 6.65 -4.00 16.08
CA SER A 191 5.57 -3.75 15.10
C SER A 191 4.86 -2.40 15.26
N GLY A 192 4.89 -1.82 16.47
CA GLY A 192 4.10 -0.63 16.78
C GLY A 192 2.61 -0.89 16.60
N ALA A 193 1.98 -0.21 15.64
CA ALA A 193 0.54 -0.30 15.34
C ALA A 193 0.21 -1.10 14.07
N VAL A 194 1.17 -1.83 13.51
CA VAL A 194 1.01 -2.54 12.23
C VAL A 194 0.32 -3.90 12.44
N SER A 195 -0.74 -4.15 11.68
CA SER A 195 -1.45 -5.44 11.67
C SER A 195 -0.73 -6.45 10.77
N TYR A 196 -0.12 -7.47 11.38
CA TYR A 196 0.52 -8.58 10.66
C TYR A 196 -0.45 -9.29 9.72
N MET A 197 -1.69 -9.52 10.16
CA MET A 197 -2.68 -10.24 9.38
C MET A 197 -3.06 -9.46 8.13
N THR A 198 -3.37 -8.17 8.28
CA THR A 198 -3.76 -7.31 7.17
C THR A 198 -2.64 -7.23 6.14
N LEU A 199 -1.42 -6.97 6.59
CA LEU A 199 -0.27 -6.79 5.71
C LEU A 199 0.14 -8.11 5.05
N GLY A 200 -0.03 -9.25 5.74
CA GLY A 200 0.22 -10.58 5.18
C GLY A 200 -0.81 -10.96 4.10
N PHE A 201 -2.10 -10.73 4.35
CA PHE A 201 -3.14 -10.96 3.34
C PHE A 201 -2.98 -10.07 2.12
N ASP A 202 -2.61 -8.80 2.31
CA ASP A 202 -2.35 -7.88 1.21
C ASP A 202 -1.15 -8.32 0.36
N ALA A 203 -0.04 -8.71 1.01
CA ALA A 203 1.13 -9.24 0.31
C ALA A 203 0.80 -10.50 -0.50
N LEU A 204 0.05 -11.45 0.06
CA LEU A 204 -0.40 -12.66 -0.65
C LEU A 204 -1.26 -12.31 -1.88
N GLY A 205 -2.20 -11.38 -1.70
CA GLY A 205 -2.99 -10.79 -2.79
C GLY A 205 -2.13 -10.23 -3.92
N GLY A 206 -1.12 -9.47 -3.52
CA GLY A 206 -0.13 -8.87 -4.37
C GLY A 206 0.68 -9.85 -5.21
N TYR A 207 1.21 -10.90 -4.59
CA TYR A 207 1.95 -11.94 -5.32
C TYR A 207 1.07 -12.68 -6.30
N ALA A 208 -0.18 -12.99 -5.93
CA ALA A 208 -1.13 -13.59 -6.87
C ALA A 208 -1.36 -12.68 -8.10
N MET A 209 -1.42 -11.36 -7.90
CA MET A 209 -1.49 -10.39 -9.00
C MET A 209 -0.21 -10.33 -9.84
N VAL A 210 0.97 -10.44 -9.23
CA VAL A 210 2.24 -10.54 -9.99
C VAL A 210 2.25 -11.81 -10.84
N LEU A 211 1.84 -12.96 -10.29
CA LEU A 211 1.76 -14.22 -11.02
C LEU A 211 0.74 -14.12 -12.16
N TYR A 212 -0.41 -13.50 -11.93
CA TYR A 212 -1.41 -13.23 -12.97
C TYR A 212 -0.81 -12.39 -14.11
N LYS A 213 -0.09 -11.31 -13.77
CA LYS A 213 0.58 -10.46 -14.76
C LYS A 213 1.61 -11.21 -15.59
N VAL A 214 2.42 -12.04 -14.95
CA VAL A 214 3.52 -12.75 -15.63
C VAL A 214 3.00 -13.89 -16.50
N PHE A 215 2.07 -14.69 -15.97
CA PHE A 215 1.67 -15.95 -16.57
C PHE A 215 0.35 -15.89 -17.35
N ALA A 216 -0.62 -15.06 -16.94
CA ALA A 216 -1.91 -14.99 -17.62
C ALA A 216 -1.95 -13.86 -18.66
N THR A 217 -1.53 -12.65 -18.30
CA THR A 217 -1.56 -11.50 -19.23
C THR A 217 -0.25 -11.27 -19.97
N HIS A 218 0.84 -11.95 -19.57
CA HIS A 218 2.19 -11.79 -20.14
C HIS A 218 2.63 -10.33 -20.24
N GLU A 219 2.42 -9.60 -19.14
CA GLU A 219 2.69 -8.20 -19.02
C GLU A 219 4.19 -7.85 -18.91
N ARG A 220 4.48 -6.57 -19.16
CA ARG A 220 5.85 -6.04 -19.10
C ARG A 220 6.38 -5.94 -17.69
N LEU A 221 7.72 -6.00 -17.57
CA LEU A 221 8.44 -5.76 -16.34
C LEU A 221 8.00 -4.46 -15.64
N SER A 222 7.79 -3.38 -16.40
CA SER A 222 7.38 -2.08 -15.85
C SER A 222 6.03 -2.09 -15.12
N SER A 223 5.15 -3.06 -15.35
CA SER A 223 3.83 -3.13 -14.71
C SER A 223 3.77 -4.10 -13.54
N TRP A 224 4.53 -5.20 -13.55
CA TRP A 224 4.54 -6.16 -12.44
C TRP A 224 5.70 -5.97 -11.47
N LEU A 225 6.83 -5.40 -11.88
CA LEU A 225 7.96 -5.12 -10.98
C LEU A 225 7.59 -4.18 -9.83
N PRO A 226 6.84 -3.06 -10.03
CA PRO A 226 6.42 -2.23 -8.92
C PRO A 226 5.59 -2.99 -7.87
N TYR A 227 4.69 -3.87 -8.32
CA TYR A 227 3.89 -4.72 -7.42
C TYR A 227 4.77 -5.67 -6.64
N LEU A 228 5.71 -6.34 -7.32
CA LEU A 228 6.64 -7.25 -6.68
C LEU A 228 7.44 -6.54 -5.57
N ILE A 229 7.98 -5.35 -5.86
CA ILE A 229 8.76 -4.56 -4.90
C ILE A 229 7.90 -4.08 -3.74
N PHE A 230 6.68 -3.59 -4.01
CA PHE A 230 5.74 -3.15 -2.97
C PHE A 230 5.45 -4.28 -1.98
N HIS A 231 4.97 -5.43 -2.45
CA HIS A 231 4.58 -6.55 -1.58
C HIS A 231 5.77 -7.29 -0.97
N SER A 232 6.94 -7.29 -1.62
CA SER A 232 8.19 -7.76 -1.00
C SER A 232 8.59 -6.87 0.17
N SER A 233 8.42 -5.56 0.04
CA SER A 233 8.73 -4.61 1.10
C SER A 233 7.77 -4.73 2.28
N GLU A 234 6.49 -5.02 2.03
CA GLU A 234 5.52 -5.35 3.07
C GLU A 234 5.92 -6.60 3.86
N LEU A 235 6.31 -7.67 3.18
CA LEU A 235 6.82 -8.87 3.85
C LEU A 235 8.11 -8.59 4.63
N ALA A 236 9.01 -7.74 4.12
CA ALA A 236 10.21 -7.35 4.84
C ALA A 236 9.88 -6.60 6.15
N VAL A 237 8.90 -5.69 6.12
CA VAL A 237 8.41 -5.02 7.34
C VAL A 237 7.83 -6.03 8.33
N ILE A 238 7.01 -6.99 7.86
CA ILE A 238 6.47 -8.06 8.71
C ILE A 238 7.59 -8.87 9.34
N ALA A 239 8.59 -9.29 8.56
CA ALA A 239 9.69 -10.11 9.04
C ALA A 239 10.51 -9.40 10.12
N VAL A 240 10.87 -8.13 9.90
CA VAL A 240 11.60 -7.32 10.89
C VAL A 240 10.78 -7.12 12.16
N ALA A 241 9.50 -6.75 12.02
CA ALA A 241 8.62 -6.53 13.16
C ALA A 241 8.42 -7.82 13.97
N PHE A 242 8.15 -8.94 13.30
CA PHE A 242 7.92 -10.24 13.91
C PHE A 242 9.16 -10.72 14.68
N TRP A 243 10.35 -10.56 14.11
CA TRP A 243 11.62 -10.92 14.76
C TRP A 243 11.78 -10.24 16.13
N PHE A 244 11.57 -8.93 16.19
CA PHE A 244 11.72 -8.18 17.44
C PHE A 244 10.63 -8.48 18.45
N ASP A 245 9.37 -8.60 18.01
CA ASP A 245 8.25 -8.93 18.90
C ASP A 245 8.41 -10.33 19.52
N PHE A 246 8.88 -11.31 18.75
CA PHE A 246 9.16 -12.66 19.23
C PHE A 246 10.33 -12.67 20.23
N THR A 247 11.42 -11.97 19.90
CA THR A 247 12.59 -11.85 20.78
C THR A 247 12.24 -11.19 22.12
N ARG A 248 11.32 -10.20 22.12
CA ARG A 248 10.85 -9.54 23.34
C ARG A 248 10.01 -10.47 24.23
N LYS A 249 9.12 -11.28 23.64
CA LYS A 249 8.36 -12.31 24.38
C LYS A 249 9.27 -13.36 25.01
N GLY A 250 10.33 -13.79 24.30
CA GLY A 250 11.33 -14.71 24.83
C GLY A 250 12.09 -14.17 26.05
N LYS A 251 12.42 -12.87 26.07
CA LYS A 251 13.05 -12.21 27.22
C LYS A 251 12.09 -12.00 28.39
N GLY A 252 10.82 -11.66 28.12
CA GLY A 252 9.79 -11.51 29.15
C GLY A 252 9.45 -12.83 29.86
N ALA A 253 9.39 -13.94 29.12
CA ALA A 253 9.18 -15.27 29.69
C ALA A 253 10.38 -15.73 30.54
N ARG A 254 11.62 -15.51 30.06
CA ARG A 254 12.85 -15.87 30.78
C ARG A 254 13.14 -14.99 32.01
N GLY A 255 12.60 -13.77 32.08
CA GLY A 255 12.66 -12.91 33.25
C GLY A 255 11.71 -13.34 34.37
N ARG A 256 10.51 -13.81 34.00
CA ARG A 256 9.49 -14.30 34.94
C ARG A 256 9.91 -15.61 35.63
N ASP A 257 10.60 -16.46 34.89
CA ASP A 257 11.14 -17.74 35.39
C ASP A 257 12.24 -17.55 36.45
N LYS A 258 12.92 -16.39 36.45
CA LYS A 258 13.92 -16.03 37.47
C LYS A 258 13.32 -15.42 38.75
N THR A 259 12.06 -15.01 38.71
CA THR A 259 11.36 -14.41 39.88
C THR A 259 10.59 -15.45 40.69
N LEU A 260 10.42 -16.66 40.16
CA LEU A 260 9.91 -17.82 40.88
C LEU A 260 11.06 -18.55 41.57
N LEU A 261 11.72 -17.89 42.52
CA LEU A 261 12.53 -18.62 43.50
C LEU A 261 11.58 -19.35 44.46
N PRO A 262 11.93 -20.56 44.96
CA PRO A 262 11.07 -21.32 45.85
C PRO A 262 10.74 -20.51 47.11
N TYR A 263 9.46 -20.42 47.43
CA TYR A 263 8.97 -19.87 48.68
C TYR A 263 9.48 -20.71 49.86
N GLU A 264 10.40 -20.17 50.65
CA GLU A 264 10.69 -20.67 52.00
C GLU A 264 9.65 -20.08 52.97
N PRO A 265 8.84 -20.90 53.66
CA PRO A 265 7.86 -20.40 54.62
C PRO A 265 8.57 -19.92 55.90
N GLY A 266 8.83 -18.62 55.96
CA GLY A 266 9.25 -17.90 57.18
C GLY A 266 8.07 -17.18 57.84
N THR A 267 7.99 -17.30 59.16
CA THR A 267 6.93 -16.87 60.08
C THR A 267 6.42 -15.43 59.87
N VAL A 268 5.09 -15.29 59.79
CA VAL A 268 4.38 -14.01 59.70
C VAL A 268 4.29 -13.38 61.09
N GLU A 269 5.03 -12.29 61.32
CA GLU A 269 4.66 -11.28 62.31
C GLU A 269 3.88 -10.17 61.61
N ALA A 270 2.67 -9.91 62.10
CA ALA A 270 1.76 -8.92 61.55
C ALA A 270 2.17 -7.50 62.00
N HIS A 271 2.29 -6.57 61.06
CA HIS A 271 2.26 -5.14 61.37
C HIS A 271 1.25 -4.38 60.51
N SER A 272 0.53 -3.50 61.21
CA SER A 272 -0.69 -2.79 60.81
C SER A 272 -0.43 -1.69 59.78
N PRO A 273 -1.44 -1.27 59.00
CA PRO A 273 -1.28 -0.34 57.89
C PRO A 273 -1.28 1.12 58.36
N GLY A 274 -0.28 1.88 57.91
CA GLY A 274 -0.17 3.32 58.17
C GLY A 274 0.78 4.01 57.21
N ASP A 275 0.18 4.86 56.38
CA ASP A 275 0.67 6.15 55.89
C ASP A 275 1.60 6.29 54.66
N HIS A 276 1.22 7.31 53.86
CA HIS A 276 2.01 8.08 52.88
C HIS A 276 2.34 7.40 51.53
N GLU A 277 2.32 8.03 50.36
CA GLU A 277 2.26 9.44 49.97
C GLU A 277 1.99 9.54 48.45
N ALA A 278 1.58 10.73 48.00
CA ALA A 278 1.44 11.09 46.59
C ALA A 278 2.81 11.37 45.93
N GLY A 279 2.98 10.97 44.67
CA GLY A 279 4.10 11.36 43.80
C GLY A 279 3.83 10.85 42.37
N ASP A 280 3.46 11.74 41.46
CA ASP A 280 4.34 12.42 40.50
C ASP A 280 4.52 11.57 39.22
N TRP A 281 3.73 11.93 38.18
CA TRP A 281 3.83 11.37 36.83
C TRP A 281 4.28 12.49 35.88
N HIS A 282 5.57 12.78 35.89
CA HIS A 282 6.27 13.39 34.77
C HIS A 282 7.31 12.40 34.22
N GLU A 283 7.53 12.52 32.90
CA GLU A 283 8.53 11.81 32.07
C GLU A 283 8.05 10.54 31.33
N ALA A 284 7.65 10.74 30.07
CA ALA A 284 8.26 10.06 28.93
C ALA A 284 7.73 10.67 27.61
N MET A 285 8.51 11.59 27.05
CA MET A 285 8.47 11.93 25.61
C MET A 285 9.24 10.89 24.81
#